data_AF-A0A563EMT7-F1
#
_entry.id   AF-A0A563EMT7-F1
#
_cell.length_a   1.000
_cell.length_b   1.000
_cell.length_c   1.000
_cell.angle_alpha   90.00
_cell.angle_beta   90.00
_cell.angle_gamma   90.00
#
_symmetry.space_group_name_H-M   'P 1'
#
loop_
_entity.id
_entity.type
_entity.pdbx_description
1 polymer ?
#
loop_
_entity_poly.entity_id
_entity_poly.type
_entity_poly.pdbx_seq_one_letter_code
_entity_poly.pdbx_strand_id
1 'polypeptide(L)' 'MLAVLAEVRGTSEVIEEIESMELLWLLNSMEQRYGVTLDIDEQSLTRMRTVDGAVGVLCSCVG' A
#
# COMPACT_ATOMS: atom_id res chain seq x y z
N MET A 1 10.94 13.26 5.22
CA MET A 1 10.79 12.60 6.54
C MET A 1 9.43 11.93 6.59
N LEU A 2 9.22 10.92 5.73
CA LEU A 2 7.99 10.11 5.60
C LEU A 2 8.06 8.86 6.50
N ALA A 3 8.73 8.97 7.65
CA ALA A 3 8.92 7.84 8.56
C ALA A 3 7.62 7.41 9.27
N VAL A 4 6.47 8.03 8.97
CA VAL A 4 5.17 7.87 9.66
C VAL A 4 4.11 7.25 8.74
N LEU A 5 4.51 6.45 7.75
CA LEU A 5 3.69 5.28 7.38
C LEU A 5 3.99 4.08 8.28
N ALA A 6 4.93 4.22 9.23
CA ALA A 6 5.43 3.15 10.08
C ALA A 6 4.57 2.83 11.32
N GLU A 7 3.45 3.52 11.55
CA GLU A 7 2.56 3.15 12.65
C GLU A 7 1.15 2.88 12.13
N VAL A 8 0.80 1.60 12.13
CA VAL A 8 -0.48 0.98 11.79
C VAL A 8 -1.60 1.46 12.74
N ARG A 9 -1.86 2.76 12.83
CA ARG A 9 -2.89 3.32 13.70
C ARG A 9 -3.60 4.50 13.09
N GLY A 10 -4.74 4.19 12.49
CA GLY A 10 -5.94 4.99 12.63
C GLY A 10 -6.00 6.23 11.76
N THR A 11 -6.32 6.03 10.48
CA THR A 11 -7.08 7.02 9.73
C THR A 11 -8.40 6.39 9.32
N SER A 12 -9.26 6.19 10.31
CA SER A 12 -10.68 6.19 10.02
C SER A 12 -10.98 7.60 9.54
N GLU A 13 -11.40 7.74 8.28
CA GLU A 13 -11.95 8.98 7.72
C GLU A 13 -10.93 10.01 7.19
N VAL A 14 -9.88 9.57 6.48
CA VAL A 14 -9.34 10.41 5.40
C VAL A 14 -10.09 10.00 4.12
N ILE A 15 -10.47 10.98 3.31
CA ILE A 15 -11.08 10.75 1.99
C ILE A 15 -9.94 10.23 1.10
N GLU A 16 -9.62 8.94 1.24
CA GLU A 16 -8.31 8.35 0.92
C GLU A 16 -8.23 7.87 -0.52
N GLU A 17 -8.05 8.79 -1.47
CA GLU A 17 -7.41 8.44 -2.73
C GLU A 17 -5.89 8.40 -2.50
N ILE A 18 -5.31 7.19 -2.45
CA ILE A 18 -3.85 7.02 -2.35
C ILE A 18 -3.21 7.52 -3.65
N GLU A 19 -2.32 8.50 -3.54
CA GLU A 19 -1.62 9.02 -4.71
C GLU A 19 -0.56 8.02 -5.20
N SER A 20 -0.25 8.06 -6.51
CA SER A 20 0.68 7.12 -7.15
C SER A 20 2.07 7.12 -6.51
N MET A 21 2.50 8.25 -5.94
CA MET A 21 3.76 8.33 -5.20
C MET A 21 3.67 7.56 -3.89
N GLU A 22 2.64 7.78 -3.08
CA GLU A 22 2.43 7.08 -1.81
C GLU A 22 2.32 5.57 -2.03
N LEU A 23 1.65 5.17 -3.12
CA LEU A 23 1.59 3.80 -3.58
C LEU A 23 2.99 3.25 -3.85
N LEU A 24 3.81 3.95 -4.63
CA LEU A 24 5.19 3.55 -4.92
C LEU A 24 6.01 3.38 -3.64
N TRP A 25 5.86 4.28 -2.67
CA TRP A 25 6.50 4.17 -1.36
C TRP A 25 6.01 2.97 -0.55
N LEU A 26 4.71 2.67 -0.60
CA LEU A 26 4.11 1.51 0.04
C LEU A 26 4.65 0.20 -0.54
N LEU A 27 4.65 0.05 -1.87
CA LEU A 27 5.19 -1.15 -2.53
C LEU A 27 6.67 -1.34 -2.17
N ASN A 28 7.50 -0.31 -2.35
CA ASN A 28 8.93 -0.40 -2.06
C ASN A 28 9.22 -0.71 -0.57
N SER A 29 8.38 -0.23 0.35
CA SER A 29 8.50 -0.55 1.78
C SER A 29 8.16 -2.01 2.07
N MET A 30 7.14 -2.56 1.40
CA MET A 30 6.75 -3.97 1.53
C MET A 30 7.81 -4.91 0.95
N GLU A 31 8.35 -4.58 -0.23
CA GLU A 31 9.42 -5.37 -0.86
C GLU A 31 10.67 -5.43 0.03
N GLN A 32 11.10 -4.30 0.60
CA GLN A 32 12.22 -4.25 1.54
C GLN A 32 11.91 -4.99 2.85
N ARG A 33 10.67 -4.90 3.36
CA ARG A 33 10.27 -5.49 4.65
C ARG A 33 10.18 -7.00 4.58
N TYR A 34 9.65 -7.55 3.50
CA TYR A 34 9.40 -8.98 3.33
C TYR A 34 10.42 -9.68 2.43
N GLY A 35 11.30 -8.92 1.76
CA GLY A 35 12.30 -9.48 0.85
C GLY A 35 11.69 -10.10 -0.42
N VAL A 36 10.52 -9.63 -0.82
CA VAL A 36 9.76 -10.12 -1.98
C VAL A 36 9.72 -9.05 -3.07
N THR A 37 9.52 -9.45 -4.32
CA THR A 37 9.19 -8.53 -5.41
C THR A 37 7.69 -8.60 -5.64
N LEU A 38 6.99 -7.48 -5.52
CA LEU A 38 5.55 -7.41 -5.69
C LEU A 38 5.23 -7.09 -7.16
N ASP A 39 4.84 -8.11 -7.91
CA ASP A 39 4.35 -7.94 -9.29
C ASP A 39 2.85 -7.59 -9.26
N ILE A 40 2.57 -6.30 -9.06
CA ILE A 40 1.20 -5.77 -8.99
C ILE A 40 0.78 -5.27 -10.38
N ASP A 41 -0.31 -5.82 -10.91
CA ASP A 41 -0.88 -5.38 -12.18
C ASP A 41 -1.61 -4.02 -12.06
N GLU A 42 -1.83 -3.35 -13.18
CA GLU A 42 -2.46 -2.03 -13.24
C GLU A 42 -3.88 -1.97 -12.65
N GLN A 43 -4.66 -3.05 -12.75
CA GLN A 43 -5.99 -3.10 -12.13
C GLN A 43 -5.88 -3.18 -10.61
N SER A 44 -4.91 -3.94 -10.12
CA SER A 44 -4.58 -4.01 -8.70
C SER A 44 -4.06 -2.66 -8.20
N LEU A 45 -3.16 -2.00 -8.92
CA LEU A 45 -2.71 -0.63 -8.60
C LEU A 45 -3.89 0.35 -8.52
N THR A 46 -4.87 0.22 -9.42
CA THR A 46 -6.08 1.06 -9.42
C THR A 46 -6.95 0.81 -8.18
N ARG A 47 -7.09 -0.44 -7.73
CA ARG A 47 -7.81 -0.77 -6.49
C ARG A 47 -7.07 -0.26 -5.25
N MET A 48 -5.75 -0.34 -5.28
CA MET A 48 -4.87 0.18 -4.22
C MET A 48 -4.92 1.71 -4.10
N ARG A 49 -5.64 2.45 -4.98
CA ARG A 49 -5.92 3.89 -4.79
C ARG A 49 -6.89 4.15 -3.65
N THR A 50 -7.41 3.13 -2.99
CA THR A 50 -8.17 3.25 -1.74
C THR A 50 -7.47 2.42 -0.66
N VAL A 51 -7.53 2.84 0.60
CA VAL A 51 -6.91 2.09 1.70
C VAL A 51 -7.47 0.68 1.80
N ASP A 52 -8.79 0.50 1.66
CA ASP A 52 -9.41 -0.83 1.66
C ASP A 52 -8.90 -1.72 0.52
N GLY A 53 -8.79 -1.16 -0.69
CA GLY A 53 -8.25 -1.89 -1.82
C GLY A 53 -6.76 -2.20 -1.68
N ALA A 54 -5.98 -1.30 -1.07
CA ALA A 54 -4.57 -1.50 -0.79
C ALA A 54 -4.34 -2.64 0.19
N VAL A 55 -5.09 -2.65 1.29
CA VAL A 55 -5.04 -3.73 2.29
C VAL A 55 -5.47 -5.06 1.67
N GLY A 56 -6.54 -5.08 0.89
CA GLY A 56 -7.03 -6.28 0.22
C GLY A 56 -6.00 -6.91 -0.73
N VAL A 57 -5.36 -6.10 -1.57
CA VAL A 57 -4.31 -6.57 -2.50
C VAL A 57 -3.09 -7.06 -1.73
N LEU A 58 -2.58 -6.27 -0.77
CA LEU A 58 -1.37 -6.64 -0.03
C LEU A 58 -1.55 -7.90 0.81
N CYS A 59 -2.71 -8.08 1.46
CA CYS A 59 -3.01 -9.31 2.20
C CYS A 59 -3.06 -10.54 1.28
N SER A 60 -3.46 -10.39 0.01
CA SER A 60 -3.46 -11.50 -0.95
C SER A 60 -2.07 -11.88 -1.47
N CYS A 61 -1.09 -10.95 -1.40
CA CYS A 61 0.28 -11.19 -1.88
C CYS A 61 1.21 -11.75 -0.80
N VAL A 62 0.96 -11.45 0.47
CA VAL A 62 1.81 -11.86 1.61
C VAL A 62 1.26 -13.11 2.33
N GLY A 63 0.15 -13.67 1.84
CA GLY A 63 -0.48 -14.90 2.33
C GLY A 63 0.09 -16.18 1.73
#